data_AF-A0A1G7PYJ6-F1
#
_entry.id   AF-A0A1G7PYJ6-F1
#
_cell.length_a   1.000
_cell.length_b   1.000
_cell.length_c   1.000
_cell.angle_alpha   90.00
_cell.angle_beta   90.00
_cell.angle_gamma   90.00
#
_symmetry.space_group_name_H-M   'P 1'
#
loop_
_entity.id
_entity.type
_entity.pdbx_description
1 polymer ?
#
loop_
_entity_poly.entity_id
_entity_poly.type
_entity_poly.pdbx_seq_one_letter_code
_entity_poly.pdbx_strand_id
1 'polypeptide(L)'
;MAIRVQEAASLRLDDIYRYTRDRWGEVQADCDITGMFEAFERIEAHGVASKPIPAEFGVEGFFFRYEHHVVYWRRLSDGDIGIVAILHERMHQIDRLGEDFRD
;
A
#
# COMPACT_ATOMS: atom_id res chain seq x y z
N MET A 1 -3.55 -18.23 -7.56
CA MET A 1 -2.73 -17.75 -6.42
C MET A 1 -3.60 -16.84 -5.57
N ALA A 2 -3.45 -16.92 -4.25
CA ALA A 2 -4.15 -16.04 -3.33
C ALA A 2 -3.34 -14.77 -3.05
N ILE A 3 -4.03 -13.68 -2.76
CA ILE A 3 -3.44 -12.46 -2.20
C ILE A 3 -3.44 -12.60 -0.68
N ARG A 4 -2.27 -12.42 -0.05
CA ARG A 4 -2.11 -12.40 1.41
C ARG A 4 -1.62 -11.02 1.85
N VAL A 5 -2.47 -10.29 2.56
CA VAL A 5 -2.09 -9.03 3.19
C VAL A 5 -1.37 -9.33 4.50
N GLN A 6 -0.11 -8.91 4.61
CA GLN A 6 0.66 -9.12 5.83
C GLN A 6 0.19 -8.18 6.94
N GLU A 7 0.43 -8.56 8.20
CA GLU A 7 -0.05 -7.83 9.38
C GLU A 7 0.32 -6.34 9.34
N ALA A 8 1.57 -6.00 9.00
CA ALA A 8 2.01 -4.62 8.88
C ALA A 8 1.24 -3.81 7.82
N ALA A 9 0.92 -4.45 6.67
CA ALA A 9 0.11 -3.83 5.63
C ALA A 9 -1.37 -3.70 6.05
N SER A 10 -1.89 -4.67 6.80
CA SER A 10 -3.25 -4.62 7.34
C SER A 10 -3.43 -3.48 8.35
N LEU A 11 -2.47 -3.28 9.25
CA LEU A 11 -2.47 -2.14 10.17
C LEU A 11 -2.41 -0.81 9.43
N ARG A 12 -1.66 -0.74 8.33
CA ARG A 12 -1.61 0.45 7.46
C ARG A 12 -2.94 0.72 6.76
N LEU A 13 -3.65 -0.30 6.28
CA LEU A 13 -4.97 -0.13 5.67
C LEU A 13 -5.97 0.47 6.67
N ASP A 14 -5.96 0.00 7.92
CA ASP A 14 -6.83 0.53 8.97
C ASP A 14 -6.55 2.02 9.26
N ASP A 15 -5.27 2.41 9.28
CA ASP A 15 -4.87 3.80 9.46
C ASP A 15 -5.28 4.69 8.27
N ILE A 16 -5.05 4.21 7.04
CA ILE A 16 -5.49 4.87 5.80
C ILE A 16 -7.01 5.06 5.83
N TYR A 17 -7.78 4.02 6.17
CA TYR A 17 -9.23 4.11 6.26
C TYR A 17 -9.67 5.14 7.28
N ARG A 18 -9.10 5.11 8.50
CA ARG A 18 -9.42 6.09 9.55
C ARG A 18 -9.10 7.52 9.13
N TYR A 19 -7.95 7.75 8.52
CA TYR A 19 -7.52 9.05 8.02
C TYR A 19 -8.43 9.56 6.90
N THR A 20 -8.74 8.71 5.92
CA THR A 20 -9.59 9.08 4.79
C THR A 20 -11.02 9.35 5.24
N ARG A 21 -11.55 8.54 6.17
CA ARG A 21 -12.87 8.73 6.76
C ARG A 21 -12.98 10.05 7.51
N ASP A 22 -11.99 10.39 8.34
CA ASP A 22 -11.98 11.63 9.12
C ASP A 22 -12.02 12.87 8.23
N ARG A 23 -11.31 12.84 7.10
CA ARG A 23 -11.18 14.01 6.22
C ARG A 23 -12.24 14.13 5.12
N TRP A 24 -12.73 13.02 4.59
CA TRP A 24 -13.60 12.99 3.41
C TRP A 24 -14.88 12.18 3.59
N GLY A 25 -15.08 11.55 4.76
CA GLY A 25 -16.26 10.78 5.08
C GLY A 25 -16.15 9.30 4.71
N GLU A 26 -17.11 8.52 5.20
CA GLU A 26 -17.13 7.06 5.11
C GLU A 26 -17.21 6.53 3.69
N VAL A 27 -18.04 7.14 2.84
CA VAL A 27 -18.20 6.73 1.43
C VAL A 27 -16.86 6.80 0.69
N GLN A 28 -16.10 7.87 0.91
CA GLN A 28 -14.79 8.02 0.25
C GLN A 28 -13.79 6.99 0.77
N ALA A 29 -13.79 6.72 2.08
CA ALA A 29 -12.91 5.73 2.69
C ALA A 29 -13.20 4.30 2.20
N ASP A 30 -14.48 3.96 2.03
CA ASP A 30 -14.91 2.66 1.51
C ASP A 30 -14.51 2.48 0.04
N CYS A 31 -14.71 3.50 -0.79
CA CYS A 31 -14.29 3.48 -2.19
C CYS A 31 -12.76 3.34 -2.34
N ASP A 32 -11.98 4.09 -1.55
CA ASP A 32 -10.50 4.05 -1.60
C ASP A 32 -9.96 2.65 -1.24
N ILE A 33 -10.46 2.07 -0.16
CA ILE A 33 -10.05 0.72 0.27
C ILE A 33 -10.51 -0.34 -0.72
N THR A 34 -11.77 -0.30 -1.18
CA THR A 34 -12.30 -1.27 -2.13
C THR A 34 -11.49 -1.27 -3.42
N GLY A 35 -11.24 -0.09 -4.00
CA GLY A 35 -10.45 0.03 -5.22
C GLY A 35 -8.99 -0.41 -5.05
N MET A 36 -8.43 -0.25 -3.84
CA MET A 36 -7.10 -0.77 -3.50
C MET A 36 -7.06 -2.31 -3.51
N PHE A 37 -8.09 -2.97 -2.96
CA PHE A 37 -8.21 -4.43 -3.02
C PHE A 37 -8.39 -4.94 -4.46
N GLU A 38 -9.22 -4.27 -5.26
CA GLU A 38 -9.36 -4.59 -6.70
C GLU A 38 -8.02 -4.45 -7.44
N ALA A 39 -7.18 -3.47 -7.07
CA ALA A 39 -5.85 -3.32 -7.62
C ALA A 39 -4.91 -4.47 -7.23
N PHE A 40 -5.05 -5.05 -6.02
CA PHE A 40 -4.27 -6.22 -5.61
C PHE A 40 -4.61 -7.45 -6.46
N GLU A 41 -5.88 -7.68 -6.74
CA GLU A 41 -6.33 -8.80 -7.56
C GLU A 41 -5.80 -8.72 -9.01
N ARG A 42 -5.54 -7.49 -9.49
CA ARG A 42 -4.98 -7.24 -10.82
C ARG A 42 -3.48 -7.48 -10.95
N ILE A 43 -2.76 -7.75 -9.86
CA ILE A 43 -1.31 -7.99 -9.89
C ILE A 43 -0.97 -9.19 -10.78
N GLU A 44 -1.68 -10.30 -10.63
CA GLU A 44 -1.44 -11.53 -11.42
C GLU A 44 -1.75 -11.37 -12.89
N ALA A 45 -2.81 -10.60 -13.21
CA ALA A 45 -3.22 -10.34 -14.58
C ALA A 45 -2.28 -9.36 -15.32
N HIS A 46 -1.15 -8.96 -14.70
CA HIS A 46 -0.33 -7.83 -15.14
C HIS A 46 -1.15 -6.54 -15.35
N GLY A 47 -2.29 -6.44 -14.66
CA GLY A 47 -3.24 -5.34 -14.79
C GLY A 47 -2.79 -4.07 -14.07
N VAL A 48 -1.74 -4.16 -13.25
CA VAL A 48 -1.04 -3.03 -12.64
C VAL A 48 0.41 -2.97 -13.12
N ALA A 49 0.90 -1.77 -13.38
CA ALA A 49 2.28 -1.52 -13.82
C ALA A 49 3.25 -1.65 -12.65
N SER A 50 3.54 -2.88 -12.24
CA SER A 50 4.51 -3.19 -11.18
C SER A 50 5.94 -2.97 -11.65
N LYS A 51 6.75 -2.37 -10.77
CA LYS A 51 8.19 -2.16 -10.97
C LYS A 51 8.97 -2.93 -9.91
N PRO A 52 10.14 -3.49 -10.24
CA PRO A 52 10.99 -4.13 -9.24
C PRO A 52 11.46 -3.09 -8.21
N ILE A 53 11.55 -3.50 -6.95
CA ILE A 53 12.21 -2.70 -5.92
C ILE A 53 13.71 -2.65 -6.26
N PRO A 54 14.34 -1.47 -6.27
CA PRO A 54 15.77 -1.36 -6.55
C PRO A 54 16.62 -2.22 -5.60
N ALA A 55 17.63 -2.90 -6.14
CA ALA A 55 18.46 -3.83 -5.37
C ALA A 55 19.22 -3.17 -4.20
N GLU A 56 19.44 -1.86 -4.26
CA GLU A 56 20.05 -1.07 -3.17
C GLU A 56 19.29 -1.15 -1.84
N PHE A 57 17.97 -1.43 -1.89
CA PHE A 57 17.14 -1.59 -0.69
C PHE A 57 17.32 -2.95 -0.01
N GLY A 58 18.08 -3.88 -0.61
CA GLY A 58 18.36 -5.20 -0.01
C GLY A 58 17.14 -6.12 0.12
N VAL A 59 16.03 -5.78 -0.54
CA VAL A 59 14.79 -6.56 -0.50
C VAL A 59 14.36 -6.96 -1.91
N GLU A 60 13.92 -8.21 -2.06
CA GLU A 60 13.32 -8.70 -3.29
C GLU A 60 11.81 -8.46 -3.27
N GLY A 61 11.31 -7.82 -4.32
CA GLY A 61 9.90 -7.56 -4.48
C GLY A 61 9.61 -6.54 -5.57
N PHE A 62 8.36 -6.12 -5.61
CA PHE A 62 7.83 -5.19 -6.58
C PHE A 62 7.01 -4.14 -5.86
N PHE A 63 6.78 -3.02 -6.54
CA PHE A 63 5.85 -2.01 -6.08
C PHE A 63 5.04 -1.47 -7.25
N PHE A 64 3.87 -0.94 -6.97
CA PHE A 64 3.09 -0.16 -7.93
C PHE A 64 2.45 1.03 -7.21
N ARG A 65 2.03 2.02 -8.01
CA ARG A 65 1.29 3.18 -7.51
C ARG A 65 -0.19 2.98 -7.77
N TYR A 66 -0.99 3.24 -6.74
CA TYR A 66 -2.44 3.30 -6.82
C TYR A 66 -2.89 4.61 -6.20
N GLU A 67 -3.36 5.54 -7.03
CA GLU A 67 -3.74 6.90 -6.60
C GLU A 67 -2.61 7.56 -5.77
N HIS A 68 -2.89 7.86 -4.50
CA HIS A 68 -1.94 8.47 -3.54
C HIS A 68 -1.13 7.44 -2.72
N HIS A 69 -1.25 6.17 -3.05
CA HIS A 69 -0.63 5.05 -2.34
C HIS A 69 0.47 4.38 -3.17
N VAL A 70 1.51 3.93 -2.47
CA VAL A 70 2.53 3.02 -3.00
C VAL A 70 2.36 1.68 -2.31
N VAL A 71 2.06 0.65 -3.10
CA VAL A 71 1.82 -0.71 -2.62
C VAL A 71 3.07 -1.53 -2.93
N TYR A 72 3.64 -2.14 -1.90
CA TYR A 72 4.77 -3.06 -2.00
C TYR A 72 4.28 -4.49 -1.86
N TRP A 73 4.74 -5.35 -2.76
CA TRP A 73 4.37 -6.75 -2.75
C TRP A 73 5.54 -7.64 -3.18
N ARG A 74 5.46 -8.92 -2.84
CA ARG A 74 6.43 -9.94 -3.29
C ARG A 74 5.74 -11.27 -3.53
N ARG A 75 6.40 -12.15 -4.28
CA ARG A 75 6.02 -13.56 -4.29
C ARG A 75 6.49 -14.23 -2.99
N LEU A 76 5.60 -15.01 -2.40
CA LEU A 76 5.86 -15.87 -1.25
C LEU A 76 6.41 -17.21 -1.73
N SER A 77 6.97 -18.00 -0.81
CA SER A 77 7.57 -19.30 -1.11
C SER A 77 6.60 -20.30 -1.77
N ASP A 78 5.31 -20.15 -1.49
CA ASP A 78 4.22 -20.98 -2.04
C ASP A 78 3.69 -20.47 -3.39
N GLY A 79 4.29 -19.39 -3.93
CA GLY A 79 3.85 -18.73 -5.16
C GLY A 79 2.81 -17.65 -4.95
N ASP A 80 2.11 -17.61 -3.81
CA ASP A 80 1.14 -16.55 -3.48
C ASP A 80 1.75 -15.15 -3.48
N ILE A 81 0.89 -14.14 -3.66
CA ILE A 81 1.29 -12.74 -3.57
C ILE A 81 1.16 -12.29 -2.11
N GLY A 82 2.25 -11.78 -1.55
CA GLY A 82 2.25 -11.10 -0.26
C GLY A 82 2.25 -9.59 -0.43
N ILE A 83 1.22 -8.90 0.04
CA ILE A 83 1.24 -7.43 0.20
C ILE A 83 1.97 -7.13 1.51
N VAL A 84 3.15 -6.52 1.42
CA VAL A 84 4.09 -6.38 2.54
C VAL A 84 3.99 -5.01 3.22
N ALA A 85 3.74 -3.96 2.44
CA ALA A 85 3.65 -2.60 2.96
C ALA A 85 2.80 -1.73 2.03
N ILE A 86 2.10 -0.76 2.61
CA ILE A 86 1.33 0.25 1.89
C ILE A 86 1.72 1.60 2.50
N LEU A 87 2.21 2.49 1.64
CA LEU A 87 2.68 3.82 2.01
C LEU A 87 1.75 4.86 1.40
N HIS A 88 1.24 5.80 2.21
CA HIS A 88 0.38 6.90 1.75
C HIS A 88 1.21 8.18 1.60
N GLU A 89 1.23 8.82 0.41
CA GLU A 89 2.13 9.95 0.14
C GLU A 89 1.94 11.13 1.12
N ARG A 90 0.69 11.56 1.37
CA ARG A 90 0.41 12.69 2.28
C ARG A 90 0.69 12.37 3.74
N MET A 91 0.40 11.15 4.21
CA MET A 91 0.69 10.78 5.60
C MET A 91 2.19 10.82 5.86
N HIS A 92 3.02 10.32 4.94
CA HIS A 92 4.48 10.40 5.07
C HIS A 92 5.03 11.82 4.98
N GLN A 93 4.38 12.71 4.22
CA GLN A 93 4.75 14.12 4.20
C GLN A 93 4.40 14.81 5.53
N ILE A 94 3.21 14.56 6.08
CA ILE A 94 2.75 15.18 7.34
C ILE A 94 3.55 14.64 8.54
N ASP A 95 3.85 13.35 8.58
CA ASP A 95 4.67 12.72 9.61
C ASP A 95 6.09 13.31 9.63
N ARG A 96 6.75 13.35 8.46
CA ARG A 96 8.08 13.96 8.30
C ARG A 96 8.07 15.47 8.60
N LEU A 97 7.01 16.17 8.21
CA LEU A 97 6.86 17.59 8.51
C LEU A 97 6.75 17.81 10.04
N GLY A 98 5.99 16.97 10.74
CA GLY A 98 5.89 17.01 12.20
C GLY A 98 7.21 16.70 12.93
N GLU A 99 8.06 15.85 12.35
CA GLU A 99 9.42 15.62 12.85
C GLU A 99 10.34 16.83 12.62
N ASP A 100 10.27 17.47 11.45
CA ASP A 100 11.08 18.65 11.10
C ASP A 100 10.70 19.90 11.91
N PHE A 101 9.42 20.03 12.32
CA PHE A 101 8.96 21.10 13.22
C PHE A 101 9.28 20.87 14.70
N ARG A 102 9.91 19.73 15.06
CA ARG A 102 10.29 19.41 16.44
C ARG A 102 11.78 19.64 16.73
N ASP A 103 12.56 20.13 15.76
CA ASP A 103 13.94 20.63 15.96
C ASP A 103 13.97 22.16 16.14
#